data_AF-A0A836UC18-F1
#
_entry.id   AF-A0A836UC18-F1
#
_cell.length_a   1.000
_cell.length_b   1.000
_cell.length_c   1.000
_cell.angle_alpha   90.00
_cell.angle_beta   90.00
_cell.angle_gamma   90.00
#
_symmetry.space_group_name_H-M   'P 1'
#
loop_
_entity.id
_entity.type
_entity.pdbx_description
1 polymer ?
#
loop_
_entity_poly.entity_id
_entity_poly.type
_entity_poly.pdbx_seq_one_letter_code
_entity_poly.pdbx_strand_id
1 'polypeptide(L)'
;MAAIEERYQAYADLALDVGLSLQAGQRLWLNMPIVAAPLARVIAGAAYKRGARYVEMTWVDDEMMLARFEHAPRDSFTEFPVWRSEAMAAGAKGGDAFLSVRAT
;
A
#
# COMPACT_ATOMS: atom_id res chain seq x y z
N MET A 1 19.13 -1.35 19.00
CA MET A 1 17.87 -1.31 18.22
C MET A 1 17.87 -2.56 17.35
N ALA A 2 16.76 -3.30 17.31
CA ALA A 2 16.73 -4.63 16.70
C ALA A 2 16.94 -4.54 15.18
N ALA A 3 17.76 -5.43 14.63
CA ALA A 3 18.28 -5.34 13.25
C ALA A 3 17.21 -5.35 12.16
N ILE A 4 15.98 -5.78 12.46
CA ILE A 4 14.89 -5.82 11.49
C ILE A 4 14.24 -4.44 11.31
N GLU A 5 14.07 -3.67 12.39
CA GLU A 5 13.57 -2.29 12.31
C GLU A 5 14.51 -1.39 11.50
N GLU A 6 15.82 -1.57 11.64
CA GLU A 6 16.82 -0.83 10.85
C GLU A 6 16.70 -1.16 9.36
N ARG A 7 16.50 -2.44 9.01
CA ARG A 7 16.25 -2.87 7.62
C ARG A 7 14.93 -2.35 7.08
N TYR A 8 13.87 -2.31 7.88
CA TYR A 8 12.60 -1.71 7.48
C TYR A 8 12.75 -0.21 7.22
N GLN A 9 13.52 0.49 8.05
CA GLN A 9 13.78 1.91 7.84
C GLN A 9 14.57 2.13 6.55
N ALA A 10 15.66 1.38 6.33
CA ALA A 10 16.45 1.46 5.10
C ALA A 10 15.62 1.14 3.85
N TYR A 11 14.74 0.14 3.93
CA TYR A 11 13.83 -0.19 2.84
C TYR A 11 12.82 0.93 2.56
N ALA A 12 12.24 1.51 3.62
CA ALA A 12 11.32 2.63 3.48
C ALA A 12 12.01 3.85 2.85
N ASP A 13 13.23 4.17 3.27
CA ASP A 13 14.00 5.27 2.71
C ASP A 13 14.32 5.04 1.24
N LEU A 14 14.76 3.83 0.86
CA LEU A 14 14.99 3.47 -0.54
C LEU A 14 13.71 3.58 -1.39
N ALA A 15 12.60 3.02 -0.90
CA ALA A 15 11.34 3.00 -1.65
C ALA A 15 10.78 4.41 -1.86
N LEU A 16 10.90 5.30 -0.86
CA LEU A 16 10.36 6.65 -0.91
C LEU A 16 11.27 7.62 -1.64
N ASP A 17 12.58 7.59 -1.39
CA ASP A 17 13.51 8.58 -1.95
C ASP A 17 13.98 8.23 -3.36
N VAL A 18 14.23 6.95 -3.61
CA VAL A 18 14.79 6.46 -4.87
C VAL A 18 13.72 5.82 -5.75
N GLY A 19 12.90 4.95 -5.17
CA GLY A 19 11.87 4.22 -5.93
C GLY A 19 10.77 5.15 -6.46
N LEU A 20 10.12 5.87 -5.55
CA LEU A 20 9.04 6.81 -5.87
C LEU A 20 9.53 8.23 -6.12
N SER A 21 10.64 8.62 -5.49
CA SER A 21 11.04 10.03 -5.34
C SER A 21 9.86 10.87 -4.83
N LEU A 22 9.34 10.49 -3.66
CA LEU A 22 8.14 11.08 -3.07
C LEU A 22 8.33 12.58 -2.85
N GLN A 23 7.40 13.38 -3.37
CA GLN A 23 7.44 14.83 -3.23
C GLN A 23 6.61 15.29 -2.02
N ALA A 24 7.04 16.37 -1.37
CA ALA A 24 6.28 16.99 -0.30
C ALA A 24 4.89 17.45 -0.83
N GLY A 25 3.84 17.17 -0.08
CA GLY A 25 2.45 17.43 -0.45
C GLY A 25 1.79 16.33 -1.29
N GLN A 26 2.56 15.39 -1.85
CA GLN A 26 2.03 14.27 -2.62
C GLN A 26 1.30 13.29 -1.69
N ARG A 27 0.22 12.67 -2.18
CA ARG A 27 -0.43 11.55 -1.46
C ARG A 27 0.26 10.25 -1.86
N LEU A 28 0.28 9.29 -0.94
CA LEU A 28 0.85 7.96 -1.17
C LEU A 28 -0.24 6.91 -1.00
N TRP A 29 -0.40 6.06 -2.01
CA TRP A 29 -1.25 4.88 -1.95
C TRP A 29 -0.37 3.65 -1.74
N LEU A 30 -0.54 2.98 -0.60
CA LEU A 30 0.15 1.75 -0.26
C LEU A 30 -0.73 0.53 -0.53
N ASN A 31 -0.15 -0.50 -1.16
CA ASN A 31 -0.77 -1.81 -1.33
C ASN A 31 0.19 -2.89 -0.85
N MET A 32 -0.16 -3.57 0.25
CA MET A 32 0.73 -4.56 0.88
C MET A 32 -0.07 -5.71 1.51
N PRO A 33 0.53 -6.90 1.65
CA PRO A 33 -0.08 -7.99 2.38
C PRO A 33 -0.16 -7.68 3.88
N ILE A 34 -1.20 -8.15 4.56
CA ILE A 34 -1.44 -7.86 5.99
C ILE A 34 -0.31 -8.35 6.90
N VAL A 35 0.38 -9.42 6.52
CA VAL A 35 1.57 -9.94 7.22
C VAL A 35 2.74 -8.96 7.24
N ALA A 36 2.81 -8.05 6.25
CA ALA A 36 3.84 -7.01 6.16
C ALA A 36 3.45 -5.71 6.90
N ALA A 37 2.44 -5.76 7.77
CA ALA A 37 1.97 -4.57 8.47
C ALA A 37 3.03 -3.83 9.30
N PRO A 38 4.03 -4.50 9.94
CA PRO A 38 5.12 -3.79 10.60
C PRO A 38 5.89 -2.86 9.64
N LEU A 39 6.24 -3.35 8.45
CA LEU A 39 6.94 -2.56 7.43
C LEU A 39 6.06 -1.42 6.89
N ALA A 40 4.78 -1.69 6.62
CA ALA A 40 3.85 -0.67 6.13
C ALA A 40 3.75 0.54 7.07
N ARG A 41 3.74 0.31 8.39
CA ARG A 41 3.73 1.37 9.40
C ARG A 41 5.01 2.20 9.37
N VAL A 42 6.17 1.55 9.17
CA VAL A 42 7.47 2.25 9.01
C VAL A 42 7.46 3.11 7.74
N ILE A 43 7.00 2.57 6.61
CA ILE A 43 6.89 3.31 5.35
C ILE A 43 5.94 4.51 5.49
N ALA A 44 4.76 4.32 6.08
CA ALA A 44 3.81 5.41 6.28
C ALA A 44 4.40 6.52 7.15
N GLY A 45 5.03 6.17 8.28
CA GLY A 45 5.71 7.14 9.13
C GLY A 45 6.86 7.87 8.43
N ALA A 46 7.65 7.15 7.63
CA ALA A 46 8.72 7.70 6.82
C ALA A 46 8.21 8.63 5.70
N ALA A 47 7.05 8.33 5.11
CA ALA A 47 6.40 9.16 4.10
C ALA A 47 5.88 10.47 4.69
N TYR A 48 5.20 10.42 5.85
CA TYR A 48 4.75 11.63 6.53
C TYR A 48 5.92 12.55 6.94
N LYS A 49 7.05 11.98 7.39
CA LYS A 49 8.28 12.76 7.68
C LYS A 49 8.84 13.48 6.44
N ARG A 50 8.56 12.98 5.24
CA ARG A 50 8.92 13.60 3.94
C ARG A 50 7.87 14.58 3.42
N GLY A 51 6.82 14.84 4.20
CA GLY A 51 5.77 15.78 3.84
C GLY A 51 4.64 15.16 3.01
N ALA A 52 4.50 13.83 2.95
CA ALA A 52 3.33 13.22 2.33
C ALA A 52 2.05 13.76 2.96
N ARG A 53 1.08 14.17 2.13
CA ARG A 53 -0.16 14.79 2.63
C ARG A 53 -1.12 13.78 3.22
N TYR A 54 -1.14 12.57 2.67
CA TYR A 54 -2.04 11.49 3.07
C TYR A 54 -1.49 10.16 2.60
N VAL A 55 -1.54 9.15 3.47
CA VAL A 55 -1.18 7.76 3.13
C VAL A 55 -2.44 6.91 3.17
N GLU A 56 -2.89 6.43 2.00
CA GLU A 56 -3.99 5.49 1.83
C GLU A 56 -3.46 4.05 1.89
N MET A 57 -4.21 3.12 2.49
CA MET A 57 -3.76 1.74 2.66
C MET A 57 -4.71 0.70 2.10
N THR A 58 -4.17 -0.17 1.27
CA THR A 58 -4.82 -1.38 0.76
C THR A 58 -4.14 -2.60 1.33
N TRP A 59 -4.86 -3.37 2.14
CA TRP A 59 -4.40 -4.66 2.60
C TRP A 59 -4.80 -5.76 1.63
N VAL A 60 -3.87 -6.65 1.36
CA VAL A 60 -4.12 -7.95 0.75
C VAL A 60 -4.08 -9.00 1.87
N ASP A 61 -5.11 -9.82 1.96
CA ASP A 61 -5.22 -10.88 2.96
C ASP A 61 -5.59 -12.18 2.23
N ASP A 62 -4.63 -13.11 2.22
CA ASP A 62 -4.76 -14.37 1.50
C ASP A 62 -5.82 -15.28 2.11
N GLU A 63 -6.02 -15.22 3.44
CA GLU A 63 -7.07 -15.99 4.13
C GLU A 63 -8.46 -15.45 3.77
N MET A 64 -8.61 -14.13 3.65
CA MET A 64 -9.86 -13.53 3.19
C MET A 64 -10.14 -13.85 1.72
N MET A 65 -9.10 -13.87 0.87
CA MET A 65 -9.23 -14.29 -0.52
C MET A 65 -9.60 -15.77 -0.64
N LEU A 66 -8.97 -16.64 0.15
CA LEU A 66 -9.28 -18.07 0.20
C LEU A 66 -10.75 -18.29 0.61
N ALA A 67 -11.21 -17.65 1.68
CA ALA A 67 -12.60 -17.73 2.12
C ALA A 67 -13.59 -17.31 1.02
N ARG A 68 -13.25 -16.28 0.23
CA ARG A 68 -14.06 -15.88 -0.94
C ARG A 68 -14.10 -16.99 -1.99
N PHE A 69 -12.98 -17.65 -2.28
CA PHE A 69 -12.95 -18.76 -3.24
C PHE A 69 -13.69 -20.00 -2.74
N GLU A 70 -13.66 -20.29 -1.44
CA GLU A 70 -14.29 -21.47 -0.84
C GLU A 70 -15.80 -21.32 -0.66
N HIS A 71 -16.28 -20.10 -0.41
CA HIS A 71 -17.64 -19.90 0.07
C HIS A 71 -18.50 -18.96 -0.77
N ALA A 72 -17.92 -18.14 -1.65
CA ALA A 72 -18.72 -17.20 -2.43
C ALA A 72 -19.41 -17.86 -3.63
N PRO A 73 -20.61 -17.40 -4.02
CA PRO A 73 -21.26 -17.79 -5.26
C PRO A 73 -20.37 -17.50 -6.49
N ARG A 74 -20.36 -18.41 -7.46
CA ARG A 74 -19.47 -18.30 -8.64
C ARG A 74 -19.73 -17.06 -9.51
N ASP A 75 -20.98 -16.61 -9.58
CA ASP A 75 -21.40 -15.41 -10.30
C ASP A 75 -20.96 -14.11 -9.60
N SER A 76 -20.70 -14.14 -8.29
CA SER A 76 -20.21 -12.97 -7.55
C SER A 76 -18.77 -12.56 -7.88
N PHE A 77 -18.00 -13.37 -8.63
CA PHE A 77 -16.61 -13.02 -8.98
C PHE A 77 -16.46 -11.86 -9.97
N THR A 78 -17.55 -11.43 -10.61
CA THR A 78 -17.59 -10.19 -11.38
C THR A 78 -17.80 -8.94 -10.53
N GLU A 79 -18.15 -9.11 -9.24
CA GLU A 79 -18.34 -7.98 -8.34
C GLU A 79 -16.99 -7.38 -7.93
N PHE A 80 -16.89 -6.06 -8.09
CA PHE A 80 -15.75 -5.26 -7.66
C PHE A 80 -16.24 -3.88 -7.17
N PRO A 81 -15.68 -3.35 -6.06
CA PRO A 81 -16.03 -2.02 -5.58
C PRO A 81 -15.55 -0.92 -6.54
N VAL A 82 -16.45 -0.43 -7.39
CA VAL A 82 -16.16 0.59 -8.42
C VAL A 82 -15.48 1.84 -7.84
N TRP A 83 -15.93 2.31 -6.67
CA TRP A 83 -15.36 3.46 -5.98
C TRP A 83 -13.85 3.35 -5.77
N ARG A 84 -13.32 2.13 -5.64
CA ARG A 84 -11.87 1.90 -5.46
C ARG A 84 -11.11 2.24 -6.74
N SER A 85 -11.60 1.78 -7.89
CA SER A 85 -11.00 2.09 -9.19
C SER A 85 -11.09 3.58 -9.52
N GLU A 86 -12.20 4.21 -9.18
CA GLU A 86 -12.38 5.65 -9.39
C GLU A 86 -11.43 6.48 -8.51
N ALA A 87 -11.29 6.12 -7.24
CA ALA A 87 -10.36 6.77 -6.32
C ALA A 87 -8.90 6.65 -6.79
N MET A 88 -8.47 5.44 -7.20
CA MET A 88 -7.12 5.22 -7.73
C MET A 88 -6.89 6.00 -9.03
N ALA A 89 -7.85 5.99 -9.95
CA ALA A 89 -7.75 6.72 -11.21
C ALA A 89 -7.70 8.23 -11.01
N ALA A 90 -8.50 8.76 -10.07
CA ALA A 90 -8.47 10.17 -9.69
C ALA A 90 -7.12 10.56 -9.06
N GLY A 91 -6.59 9.74 -8.16
CA GLY A 91 -5.27 9.94 -7.55
C GLY A 91 -4.16 9.93 -8.59
N ALA A 92 -4.15 8.96 -9.52
CA ALA A 92 -3.16 8.89 -10.59
C ALA A 92 -3.18 10.12 -11.49
N LYS A 93 -4.37 10.62 -11.87
CA LYS A 93 -4.51 11.89 -12.61
C LYS A 93 -4.03 13.10 -11.80
N GLY A 94 -4.20 13.07 -10.48
CA GLY A 94 -3.74 14.09 -9.54
C GLY A 94 -2.23 14.03 -9.23
N GLY A 95 -1.51 13.03 -9.73
CA GLY A 95 -0.09 12.84 -9.47
C GLY A 95 0.23 12.17 -8.13
N ASP A 96 -0.69 11.38 -7.56
CA ASP A 96 -0.43 10.59 -6.35
C ASP A 96 0.64 9.51 -6.62
N ALA A 97 1.42 9.19 -5.59
CA ALA A 97 2.40 8.11 -5.63
C ALA A 97 1.74 6.76 -5.27
N PHE A 98 2.17 5.67 -5.92
CA PHE A 98 1.64 4.33 -5.67
C PHE A 98 2.79 3.36 -5.38
N LEU A 99 2.79 2.75 -4.20
CA LEU A 99 3.75 1.72 -3.82
C LEU A 99 3.02 0.40 -3.55
N SER A 100 3.39 -0.63 -4.31
CA SER A 100 2.95 -1.99 -4.04
C SER A 100 4.11 -2.85 -3.58
N VAL A 101 3.95 -3.50 -2.43
CA VAL A 101 4.87 -4.52 -1.93
C VAL A 101 4.18 -5.86 -2.04
N ARG A 102 4.83 -6.80 -2.70
CA ARG A 102 4.36 -8.17 -2.86
C ARG A 102 5.17 -9.08 -1.96
N ALA A 103 4.51 -9.90 -1.17
CA ALA A 103 5.11 -11.08 -0.57
C ALA A 103 4.46 -12.26 -1.29
N THR A 104 5.29 -13.10 -1.89
CA THR A 104 4.88 -14.33 -2.59
C THR A 104 5.60 -15.48 -1.95
#